data_AF-A0A975PR34-F1
#
_entry.id   AF-A0A975PR34-F1
#
_cell.length_a   1.000
_cell.length_b   1.000
_cell.length_c   1.000
_cell.angle_alpha   90.00
_cell.angle_beta   90.00
_cell.angle_gamma   90.00
#
_symmetry.space_group_name_H-M   'P 1'
#
loop_
_entity.id
_entity.type
_entity.pdbx_description
1 polymer ?
#
loop_
_entity_poly.entity_id
_entity_poly.type
_entity_poly.pdbx_seq_one_letter_code
_entity_poly.pdbx_strand_id
1 'polypeptide(L)'
;MEQTKTPRHAWIAFGLALLLPVYFAIAALGTKIGLWSWQTGLLSLTFGAGPFLLGIVAVVGLISLVLIVRKVPRKGWPLAALALIVPAAFALVGLSAAGTADENPIHDVATDTGNPPQFSAATMAEREQAGANPVHDYQTPLRDIEMFKGTPPELSIQSHAQIITERYAGLAPLPLGGASPADAIAAVAAAMGEMGFENIRSDVETGMVEGVAETFWFGFKDDVVARVGENQIDFRSVSRVGRSDLGANAERIRVLRAKTAARIGQR
;
A
#
# COMPACT_ATOMS: atom_id res chain seq x y z
N MET A 1 18.71 36.22 39.71
CA MET A 1 18.21 36.11 38.32
C MET A 1 17.09 35.09 38.32
N GLU A 2 15.85 35.52 38.09
CA GLU A 2 14.70 34.63 38.02
C GLU A 2 14.81 33.76 36.76
N GLN A 3 14.90 32.44 36.93
CA GLN A 3 14.87 31.52 35.79
C GLN A 3 13.48 31.57 35.16
N THR A 4 13.34 32.37 34.11
CA THR A 4 12.13 32.40 33.28
C THR A 4 11.82 30.99 32.80
N LYS A 5 10.66 30.45 33.16
CA LYS A 5 10.25 29.08 32.81
C LYS A 5 9.70 29.05 31.38
N THR A 6 9.78 27.88 30.72
CA THR A 6 9.13 27.64 29.43
C THR A 6 7.61 27.87 29.56
N PRO A 7 6.97 28.61 28.64
CA PRO A 7 5.55 28.90 28.75
C PRO A 7 4.70 27.64 28.58
N ARG A 8 3.58 27.56 29.32
CA ARG A 8 2.67 26.40 29.30
C ARG A 8 2.12 26.08 27.91
N HIS A 9 1.82 27.09 27.10
CA HIS A 9 1.30 26.90 25.75
C HIS A 9 2.30 26.18 24.82
N ALA A 10 3.62 26.30 25.05
CA ALA A 10 4.61 25.55 24.28
C ALA A 10 4.56 24.04 24.59
N TRP A 11 4.37 23.69 25.87
CA TRP A 11 4.17 22.31 26.30
C TRP A 11 2.85 21.73 25.81
N ILE A 12 1.76 22.52 25.83
CA ILE A 12 0.46 22.09 25.30
C ILE A 12 0.58 21.81 23.79
N ALA A 13 1.15 22.76 23.03
CA ALA A 13 1.32 22.59 21.59
C ALA A 13 2.14 21.34 21.25
N PHE A 14 3.26 21.14 21.96
CA PHE A 14 4.09 19.95 21.78
C PHE A 14 3.35 18.66 22.18
N GLY A 15 2.64 18.66 23.31
CA GLY A 15 1.84 17.51 23.74
C GLY A 15 0.79 17.12 22.72
N LEU A 16 0.07 18.09 22.15
CA LEU A 16 -0.89 17.84 21.06
C LEU A 16 -0.22 17.25 19.82
N ALA A 17 0.98 17.73 19.46
CA ALA A 17 1.74 17.18 18.34
C ALA A 17 2.15 15.72 18.57
N LEU A 18 2.48 15.33 19.80
CA LEU A 18 2.78 13.93 20.13
C LEU A 18 1.55 13.00 20.03
N LEU A 19 0.34 13.54 20.13
CA LEU A 19 -0.88 12.74 19.96
C LEU A 19 -1.17 12.40 18.50
N LEU A 20 -0.60 13.13 17.53
CA LEU A 20 -0.85 12.88 16.10
C LEU A 20 -0.34 11.50 15.64
N PRO A 21 0.92 11.10 15.88
CA PRO A 21 1.36 9.74 15.55
C PRO A 21 0.51 8.66 16.21
N VAL A 22 0.11 8.87 17.47
CA VAL A 22 -0.73 7.92 18.21
C VAL A 22 -2.10 7.79 17.56
N TYR A 23 -2.72 8.91 17.17
CA TYR A 23 -3.99 8.92 16.47
C TYR A 23 -3.93 8.13 15.14
N PHE A 24 -2.94 8.41 14.28
CA PHE A 24 -2.81 7.71 13.00
C PHE A 24 -2.46 6.22 13.19
N ALA A 25 -1.62 5.88 14.18
CA ALA A 25 -1.33 4.49 14.51
C ALA A 25 -2.58 3.76 14.99
N ILE A 26 -3.41 4.38 15.84
CA ILE A 26 -4.69 3.83 16.26
C ILE A 26 -5.59 3.61 15.05
N ALA A 27 -5.77 4.62 14.18
CA ALA A 27 -6.59 4.54 12.97
C ALA A 27 -6.20 3.34 12.07
N ALA A 28 -4.90 3.17 11.84
CA ALA A 28 -4.37 2.09 11.00
C ALA A 28 -4.44 0.72 11.70
N LEU A 29 -3.87 0.59 12.89
CA LEU A 29 -3.82 -0.70 13.60
C LEU A 29 -5.19 -1.17 14.07
N GLY A 30 -6.11 -0.25 14.36
CA GLY A 30 -7.51 -0.57 14.63
C GLY A 30 -8.20 -1.22 13.43
N THR A 31 -7.82 -0.86 12.20
CA THR A 31 -8.27 -1.57 10.99
C THR A 31 -7.71 -2.98 10.98
N LYS A 32 -6.39 -3.11 11.20
CA LYS A 32 -5.68 -4.39 11.13
C LYS A 32 -6.24 -5.43 12.10
N ILE A 33 -6.53 -5.03 13.33
CA ILE A 33 -7.04 -5.95 14.37
C ILE A 33 -8.57 -6.09 14.32
N GLY A 34 -9.25 -5.48 13.34
CA GLY A 34 -10.69 -5.60 13.15
C GLY A 34 -11.55 -4.80 14.13
N LEU A 35 -10.99 -3.76 14.77
CA LEU A 35 -11.76 -2.86 15.64
C LEU A 35 -12.75 -2.00 14.83
N TRP A 36 -12.40 -1.69 13.57
CA TRP A 36 -13.27 -1.05 12.58
C TRP A 36 -12.89 -1.45 11.16
N SER A 37 -13.75 -1.13 10.19
CA SER A 37 -13.48 -1.42 8.78
C SER A 37 -12.39 -0.53 8.19
N TRP A 38 -11.85 -0.94 7.04
CA TRP A 38 -10.85 -0.14 6.33
C TRP A 38 -11.39 1.21 5.87
N GLN A 39 -12.68 1.31 5.52
CA GLN A 39 -13.30 2.58 5.16
C GLN A 39 -13.26 3.54 6.36
N THR A 40 -13.54 3.03 7.57
CA THR A 40 -13.45 3.85 8.78
C THR A 40 -12.00 4.24 9.08
N GLY A 41 -11.07 3.29 9.13
CA GLY A 41 -9.69 3.58 9.50
C GLY A 41 -8.93 4.43 8.48
N LEU A 42 -9.04 4.10 7.19
CA LEU A 42 -8.35 4.81 6.12
C LEU A 42 -9.14 6.04 5.65
N LEU A 43 -10.40 5.88 5.22
CA LEU A 43 -11.13 7.00 4.60
C LEU A 43 -11.63 7.99 5.65
N SER A 44 -12.29 7.53 6.71
CA SER A 44 -12.89 8.44 7.70
C SER A 44 -11.86 9.01 8.69
N LEU A 45 -11.02 8.17 9.29
CA LEU A 45 -10.09 8.61 10.33
C LEU A 45 -8.80 9.19 9.75
N THR A 46 -8.17 8.52 8.77
CA THR A 46 -6.89 8.96 8.21
C THR A 46 -7.08 10.11 7.22
N PHE A 47 -7.94 9.97 6.22
CA PHE A 47 -8.14 11.00 5.18
C PHE A 47 -9.27 11.99 5.48
N GLY A 48 -10.24 11.65 6.32
CA GLY A 48 -11.32 12.53 6.74
C GLY A 48 -10.89 13.43 7.90
N ALA A 49 -10.86 12.88 9.12
CA ALA A 49 -10.56 13.63 10.34
C ALA A 49 -9.08 14.02 10.48
N GLY A 50 -8.15 13.20 9.96
CA GLY A 50 -6.71 13.40 10.06
C GLY A 50 -6.25 14.81 9.64
N PRO A 51 -6.54 15.28 8.41
CA PRO A 51 -6.15 16.62 7.96
C PRO A 51 -6.66 17.76 8.85
N PHE A 52 -7.88 17.64 9.41
CA PHE A 52 -8.40 18.64 10.35
C PHE A 52 -7.61 18.67 11.65
N LEU A 53 -7.27 17.50 12.21
CA LEU A 53 -6.43 17.40 13.41
C LEU A 53 -5.04 17.98 13.17
N LEU A 54 -4.42 17.65 12.02
CA LEU A 54 -3.15 18.24 11.60
C LEU A 54 -3.23 19.77 11.56
N GLY A 55 -4.29 20.32 10.96
CA GLY A 55 -4.51 21.76 10.87
C GLY A 55 -4.70 22.43 12.24
N ILE A 56 -5.50 21.84 13.13
CA ILE A 56 -5.69 22.35 14.50
C ILE A 56 -4.36 22.42 15.25
N VAL A 57 -3.58 21.33 15.23
CA VAL A 57 -2.28 21.29 15.91
C VAL A 57 -1.31 22.30 15.32
N ALA A 58 -1.27 22.44 13.99
CA ALA A 58 -0.43 23.43 13.32
C ALA A 58 -0.80 24.87 13.71
N VAL A 59 -2.10 25.21 13.79
CA VAL A 59 -2.56 26.54 14.23
C VAL A 59 -2.16 26.80 15.68
N VAL A 60 -2.34 25.83 16.59
CA VAL A 60 -1.91 25.96 17.99
C VAL A 60 -0.39 26.13 18.10
N GLY A 61 0.38 25.36 17.34
CA GLY A 61 1.83 25.48 17.24
C GLY A 61 2.26 26.87 16.75
N LEU A 62 1.58 27.39 15.71
CA LEU A 62 1.87 28.71 15.13
C LEU A 62 1.58 29.82 16.13
N ILE A 63 0.41 29.80 16.77
CA ILE A 63 0.03 30.77 17.82
C ILE A 63 1.07 30.74 18.93
N SER A 64 1.45 29.54 19.41
CA SER A 64 2.47 29.37 20.45
C SER A 64 3.81 29.97 20.03
N LEU A 65 4.26 29.74 18.79
CA LEU A 65 5.51 30.29 18.27
C LEU A 65 5.46 31.81 18.16
N VAL A 66 4.36 32.38 17.64
CA VAL A 66 4.16 33.84 17.54
C VAL A 66 4.22 34.50 18.91
N LEU A 67 3.60 33.89 19.93
CA LEU A 67 3.65 34.40 21.31
C LEU A 67 5.06 34.36 21.90
N ILE A 68 5.86 33.35 21.57
CA ILE A 68 7.26 33.22 22.04
C ILE A 68 8.16 34.25 21.38
N VAL A 69 8.08 34.44 20.06
CA VAL A 69 8.99 35.35 19.34
C VAL A 69 8.80 36.82 19.73
N ARG A 70 7.60 37.20 20.18
CA ARG A 70 7.28 38.54 20.70
C ARG A 70 7.79 38.81 22.11
N LYS A 71 8.33 37.81 22.83
CA LYS A 71 8.86 37.95 24.19
C LYS A 71 10.36 37.65 24.24
N VAL A 72 11.09 38.42 25.04
CA VAL A 72 12.50 38.14 25.38
C VAL A 72 12.55 37.77 26.87
N PRO A 73 13.18 36.64 27.26
CA PRO A 73 13.85 35.65 26.40
C PRO A 73 12.86 34.69 25.71
N ARG A 74 13.19 34.27 24.47
CA ARG A 74 12.37 33.40 23.61
C ARG A 74 12.39 31.91 24.04
N LYS A 75 12.10 31.62 25.30
CA LYS A 75 12.15 30.25 25.83
C LYS A 75 10.98 29.40 25.32
N GLY A 76 11.24 28.12 25.06
CA GLY A 76 10.24 27.16 24.58
C GLY A 76 10.03 27.11 23.07
N TRP A 77 10.79 27.91 22.29
CA TRP A 77 10.66 27.93 20.83
C TRP A 77 10.87 26.55 20.17
N PRO A 78 11.75 25.63 20.63
CA PRO A 78 11.89 24.33 19.98
C PRO A 78 10.63 23.47 20.11
N LEU A 79 9.91 23.55 21.25
CA LEU A 79 8.66 22.83 21.46
C LEU A 79 7.55 23.35 20.53
N ALA A 80 7.45 24.67 20.38
CA ALA A 80 6.50 25.28 19.44
C ALA A 80 6.86 24.97 17.97
N ALA A 81 8.16 24.93 17.64
CA ALA A 81 8.63 24.52 16.32
C ALA A 81 8.30 23.04 16.03
N LEU A 82 8.53 22.13 16.98
CA LEU A 82 8.15 20.72 16.86
C LEU A 82 6.64 20.56 16.65
N ALA A 83 5.83 21.39 17.31
CA ALA A 83 4.38 21.40 17.10
C ALA A 83 3.94 21.85 15.70
N LEU A 84 4.83 22.46 14.91
CA LEU A 84 4.62 22.77 13.49
C LEU A 84 5.22 21.70 12.58
N ILE A 85 6.41 21.20 12.92
CA ILE A 85 7.14 20.22 12.11
C ILE A 85 6.38 18.90 12.02
N VAL A 86 5.85 18.40 13.14
CA VAL A 86 5.13 17.11 13.15
C VAL A 86 3.93 17.11 12.19
N PRO A 87 2.96 18.05 12.27
CA PRO A 87 1.85 18.04 11.34
C PRO A 87 2.28 18.31 9.89
N ALA A 88 3.30 19.14 9.67
CA ALA A 88 3.86 19.37 8.33
C ALA A 88 4.47 18.08 7.73
N ALA A 89 5.17 17.28 8.54
CA ALA A 89 5.73 16.00 8.10
C ALA A 89 4.63 15.01 7.70
N PHE A 90 3.56 14.89 8.49
CA PHE A 90 2.41 14.05 8.12
C PHE A 90 1.69 14.55 6.87
N ALA A 91 1.52 15.87 6.73
CA ALA A 91 0.95 16.45 5.52
C ALA A 91 1.80 16.14 4.28
N LEU A 92 3.13 16.24 4.40
CA LEU A 92 4.05 15.88 3.32
C LEU A 92 3.97 14.39 2.95
N VAL A 93 3.90 13.49 3.94
CA VAL A 93 3.68 12.05 3.71
C VAL A 93 2.37 11.80 2.99
N GLY A 94 1.27 12.46 3.40
CA GLY A 94 -0.03 12.35 2.74
C GLY A 94 -0.02 12.83 1.28
N LEU A 95 0.63 13.97 1.01
CA LEU A 95 0.81 14.48 -0.34
C LEU A 95 1.67 13.54 -1.21
N SER A 96 2.75 13.00 -0.63
CA SER A 96 3.60 12.02 -1.32
C SER A 96 2.81 10.75 -1.65
N ALA A 97 2.01 10.22 -0.72
CA ALA A 97 1.19 9.04 -0.95
C ALA A 97 0.13 9.28 -2.02
N ALA A 98 -0.48 10.47 -2.08
CA ALA A 98 -1.40 10.84 -3.14
C ALA A 98 -0.71 10.87 -4.51
N GLY A 99 0.48 11.49 -4.60
CA GLY A 99 1.27 11.48 -5.84
C GLY A 99 1.64 10.06 -6.29
N THR A 100 2.07 9.20 -5.36
CA THR A 100 2.34 7.79 -5.66
C THR A 100 1.09 7.03 -6.13
N ALA A 101 -0.09 7.34 -5.58
CA ALA A 101 -1.35 6.75 -6.04
C ALA A 101 -1.70 7.16 -7.47
N ASP A 102 -1.45 8.43 -7.82
CA ASP A 102 -1.68 8.94 -9.17
C ASP A 102 -0.71 8.31 -10.19
N GLU A 103 0.53 8.04 -9.78
CA GLU A 103 1.53 7.31 -10.56
C GLU A 103 1.18 5.81 -10.69
N ASN A 104 0.51 5.22 -9.69
CA ASN A 104 0.16 3.80 -9.65
C ASN A 104 -1.35 3.62 -9.49
N PRO A 105 -2.16 3.89 -10.54
CA PRO A 105 -3.59 4.11 -10.38
C PRO A 105 -4.42 2.84 -10.21
N ILE A 106 -3.81 1.66 -10.39
CA ILE A 106 -4.47 0.35 -10.38
C ILE A 106 -3.95 -0.52 -9.24
N HIS A 107 -4.69 -1.57 -8.92
CA HIS A 107 -4.41 -2.50 -7.82
C HIS A 107 -4.44 -3.97 -8.29
N ASP A 108 -4.44 -4.21 -9.60
CA ASP A 108 -4.42 -5.54 -10.22
C ASP A 108 -3.30 -5.54 -11.26
N VAL A 109 -2.24 -6.30 -10.99
CA VAL A 109 -1.02 -6.29 -11.81
C VAL A 109 -0.61 -7.72 -12.12
N ALA A 110 -0.29 -8.01 -13.39
CA ALA A 110 0.23 -9.29 -13.82
C ALA A 110 1.40 -9.13 -14.80
N THR A 111 2.25 -10.16 -14.90
CA THR A 111 3.37 -10.20 -15.84
C THR A 111 2.94 -10.59 -17.25
N ASP A 112 1.96 -11.46 -17.40
CA ASP A 112 1.31 -11.78 -18.67
C ASP A 112 -0.04 -11.06 -18.72
N THR A 113 -0.11 -9.94 -19.44
CA THR A 113 -1.33 -9.13 -19.53
C THR A 113 -2.30 -9.61 -20.61
N GLY A 114 -1.84 -10.48 -21.53
CA GLY A 114 -2.67 -11.09 -22.56
C GLY A 114 -3.43 -12.31 -22.05
N ASN A 115 -2.83 -13.06 -21.13
CA ASN A 115 -3.45 -14.19 -20.44
C ASN A 115 -3.07 -14.21 -18.95
N PRO A 116 -3.58 -13.26 -18.15
CA PRO A 116 -3.20 -13.16 -16.74
C PRO A 116 -3.53 -14.44 -15.96
N PRO A 117 -2.65 -14.87 -15.03
CA PRO A 117 -2.95 -15.96 -14.11
C PRO A 117 -4.30 -15.76 -13.41
N GLN A 118 -5.08 -16.83 -13.36
CA GLN A 118 -6.40 -16.84 -12.72
C GLN A 118 -6.29 -17.44 -11.32
N PHE A 119 -7.12 -16.97 -10.40
CA PHE A 119 -7.18 -17.53 -9.05
C PHE A 119 -8.03 -18.80 -9.02
N SER A 120 -7.70 -19.70 -8.11
CA SER A 120 -8.47 -20.91 -7.82
C SER A 120 -9.86 -20.58 -7.28
N ALA A 121 -10.79 -21.54 -7.38
CA ALA A 121 -12.14 -21.39 -6.82
C ALA A 121 -12.11 -21.11 -5.31
N ALA A 122 -11.14 -21.67 -4.58
CA ALA A 122 -10.99 -21.43 -3.14
C ALA A 122 -10.59 -19.97 -2.85
N THR A 123 -9.62 -19.44 -3.58
CA THR A 123 -9.20 -18.03 -3.47
C THR A 123 -10.33 -17.08 -3.89
N MET A 124 -11.06 -17.40 -4.95
CA MET A 124 -12.22 -16.59 -5.37
C MET A 124 -13.33 -16.58 -4.32
N ALA A 125 -13.60 -17.70 -3.65
CA ALA A 125 -14.56 -17.76 -2.55
C ALA A 125 -14.09 -16.94 -1.33
N GLU A 126 -12.80 -16.99 -0.97
CA GLU A 126 -12.23 -16.15 0.09
C GLU A 126 -12.33 -14.65 -0.23
N ARG A 127 -12.11 -14.28 -1.50
CA ARG A 127 -12.26 -12.90 -1.99
C ARG A 127 -13.70 -12.43 -1.90
N GLU A 128 -14.65 -13.25 -2.33
CA GLU A 128 -16.08 -12.94 -2.26
C GLU A 128 -16.54 -12.76 -0.80
N GLN A 129 -16.17 -13.67 0.10
CA GLN A 129 -16.49 -13.57 1.53
C GLN A 129 -15.91 -12.31 2.18
N ALA A 130 -14.73 -11.88 1.74
CA ALA A 130 -14.09 -10.66 2.22
C ALA A 130 -14.67 -9.37 1.63
N GLY A 131 -15.61 -9.46 0.66
CA GLY A 131 -16.08 -8.30 -0.10
C GLY A 131 -14.94 -7.64 -0.89
N ALA A 132 -14.01 -8.45 -1.39
CA ALA A 132 -12.83 -7.97 -2.09
C ALA A 132 -13.18 -7.30 -3.42
N ASN A 133 -12.28 -6.45 -3.91
CA ASN A 133 -12.35 -5.92 -5.26
C ASN A 133 -12.52 -7.07 -6.27
N PRO A 134 -13.39 -6.88 -7.28
CA PRO A 134 -13.53 -7.86 -8.35
C PRO A 134 -12.23 -7.98 -9.15
N VAL A 135 -12.08 -9.14 -9.80
CA VAL A 135 -10.98 -9.41 -10.72
C VAL A 135 -11.46 -9.02 -12.12
N HIS A 136 -10.70 -8.20 -12.84
CA HIS A 136 -11.13 -7.64 -14.13
C HIS A 136 -10.47 -8.32 -15.33
N ASP A 137 -11.16 -8.27 -16.48
CA ASP A 137 -10.53 -8.50 -17.77
C ASP A 137 -9.57 -7.34 -18.07
N TYR A 138 -8.31 -7.67 -18.31
CA TYR A 138 -7.23 -6.73 -18.55
C TYR A 138 -7.37 -5.93 -19.83
N GLN A 139 -8.28 -6.32 -20.73
CA GLN A 139 -8.59 -5.61 -21.96
C GLN A 139 -9.76 -4.63 -21.80
N THR A 140 -10.50 -4.69 -20.68
CA THR A 140 -11.59 -3.76 -20.41
C THR A 140 -11.04 -2.37 -20.07
N PRO A 141 -11.46 -1.30 -20.77
CA PRO A 141 -11.08 0.07 -20.43
C PRO A 141 -11.56 0.46 -19.02
N LEU A 142 -10.76 1.25 -18.31
CA LEU A 142 -11.07 1.66 -16.94
C LEU A 142 -12.41 2.39 -16.81
N ARG A 143 -12.83 3.18 -17.80
CA ARG A 143 -14.13 3.88 -17.81
C ARG A 143 -15.34 2.94 -17.71
N ASP A 144 -15.19 1.69 -18.13
CA ASP A 144 -16.25 0.67 -18.15
C ASP A 144 -16.28 -0.14 -16.85
N ILE A 145 -15.34 0.14 -15.93
CA ILE A 145 -15.23 -0.50 -14.62
C ILE A 145 -15.73 0.48 -13.54
N GLU A 146 -16.75 0.08 -12.77
CA GLU A 146 -17.43 0.96 -11.80
C GLU A 146 -16.49 1.70 -10.85
N MET A 147 -15.52 1.00 -10.26
CA MET A 147 -14.60 1.59 -9.27
C MET A 147 -13.63 2.62 -9.86
N PHE A 148 -13.46 2.66 -11.18
CA PHE A 148 -12.61 3.61 -11.88
C PHE A 148 -13.40 4.73 -12.56
N LYS A 149 -14.72 4.80 -12.37
CA LYS A 149 -15.50 5.97 -12.79
C LYS A 149 -14.99 7.25 -12.11
N GLY A 150 -14.90 8.33 -12.88
CA GLY A 150 -14.36 9.62 -12.41
C GLY A 150 -12.82 9.73 -12.43
N THR A 151 -12.12 8.70 -12.93
CA THR A 151 -10.69 8.78 -13.24
C THR A 151 -10.45 9.76 -14.40
N PRO A 152 -9.30 10.48 -14.48
CA PRO A 152 -9.03 11.43 -15.54
C PRO A 152 -9.21 10.86 -16.96
N PRO A 153 -9.68 11.66 -17.94
CA PRO A 153 -10.03 11.17 -19.28
C PRO A 153 -8.93 10.34 -19.96
N GLU A 154 -7.68 10.79 -19.85
CA GLU A 154 -6.49 10.16 -20.42
C GLU A 154 -6.23 8.75 -19.87
N LEU A 155 -6.56 8.53 -18.60
CA LEU A 155 -6.39 7.24 -17.94
C LEU A 155 -7.64 6.37 -18.09
N SER A 156 -8.82 6.98 -18.19
CA SER A 156 -10.11 6.28 -18.31
C SER A 156 -10.26 5.43 -19.58
N ILE A 157 -9.56 5.81 -20.66
CA ILE A 157 -9.57 5.07 -21.93
C ILE A 157 -8.59 3.89 -21.94
N GLN A 158 -7.68 3.82 -20.97
CA GLN A 158 -6.70 2.76 -20.89
C GLN A 158 -7.29 1.51 -20.22
N SER A 159 -6.78 0.34 -20.57
CA SER A 159 -7.03 -0.90 -19.85
C SER A 159 -5.91 -1.20 -18.83
N HIS A 160 -6.11 -2.19 -17.95
CA HIS A 160 -5.05 -2.63 -17.04
C HIS A 160 -3.79 -3.07 -17.81
N ALA A 161 -3.95 -3.79 -18.94
CA ALA A 161 -2.83 -4.21 -19.76
C ALA A 161 -1.99 -3.03 -20.30
N GLN A 162 -2.67 -1.97 -20.76
CA GLN A 162 -2.01 -0.76 -21.26
C GLN A 162 -1.25 -0.03 -20.14
N ILE A 163 -1.91 0.19 -19.00
CA ILE A 163 -1.29 0.84 -17.84
C ILE A 163 -0.06 0.05 -17.35
N ILE A 164 -0.16 -1.27 -17.27
CA ILE A 164 0.96 -2.12 -16.84
C ILE A 164 2.14 -1.97 -17.81
N THR A 165 1.87 -2.01 -19.12
CA THR A 165 2.89 -1.86 -20.16
C THR A 165 3.57 -0.49 -20.10
N GLU A 166 2.79 0.58 -19.88
CA GLU A 166 3.28 1.95 -19.82
C GLU A 166 4.06 2.26 -18.53
N ARG A 167 3.58 1.78 -17.37
CA ARG A 167 4.06 2.24 -16.06
C ARG A 167 4.95 1.25 -15.32
N TYR A 168 4.85 -0.05 -15.61
CA TYR A 168 5.61 -1.08 -14.91
C TYR A 168 6.66 -1.73 -15.81
N ALA A 169 7.52 -0.89 -16.39
CA ALA A 169 8.62 -1.34 -17.23
C ALA A 169 9.44 -2.46 -16.57
N GLY A 170 9.73 -3.51 -17.34
CA GLY A 170 10.51 -4.67 -16.88
C GLY A 170 9.73 -5.70 -16.05
N LEU A 171 8.42 -5.49 -15.81
CA LEU A 171 7.57 -6.49 -15.20
C LEU A 171 7.16 -7.54 -16.25
N ALA A 172 7.96 -8.60 -16.36
CA ALA A 172 7.79 -9.66 -17.35
C ALA A 172 7.77 -11.03 -16.67
N PRO A 173 7.25 -12.08 -17.36
CA PRO A 173 7.33 -13.45 -16.88
C PRO A 173 8.77 -13.85 -16.55
N LEU A 174 8.93 -14.80 -15.64
CA LEU A 174 10.23 -15.35 -15.28
C LEU A 174 10.50 -16.61 -16.10
N PRO A 175 11.51 -16.66 -16.99
CA PRO A 175 11.88 -17.90 -17.66
C PRO A 175 12.17 -19.01 -16.65
N LEU A 176 11.96 -20.29 -17.01
CA LEU A 176 12.31 -21.42 -16.13
C LEU A 176 13.81 -21.71 -16.09
N GLY A 177 14.54 -21.37 -17.16
CA GLY A 177 16.00 -21.53 -17.21
C GLY A 177 16.47 -22.97 -17.01
N GLY A 178 15.67 -23.94 -17.44
CA GLY A 178 15.95 -25.37 -17.32
C GLY A 178 15.49 -26.02 -16.01
N ALA A 179 14.92 -25.27 -15.08
CA ALA A 179 14.29 -25.86 -13.90
C ALA A 179 13.06 -26.69 -14.28
N SER A 180 12.82 -27.79 -13.55
CA SER A 180 11.60 -28.57 -13.73
C SER A 180 10.39 -27.78 -13.21
N PRO A 181 9.17 -28.03 -13.73
CA PRO A 181 7.97 -27.40 -13.20
C PRO A 181 7.79 -27.62 -11.69
N ALA A 182 8.10 -28.82 -11.20
CA ALA A 182 8.00 -29.15 -9.77
C ALA A 182 8.98 -28.31 -8.92
N ASP A 183 10.22 -28.13 -9.37
CA ASP A 183 11.21 -27.30 -8.68
C ASP A 183 10.80 -25.82 -8.69
N ALA A 184 10.23 -25.34 -9.80
CA ALA A 184 9.72 -23.99 -9.92
C ALA A 184 8.52 -23.72 -8.98
N ILE A 185 7.58 -24.66 -8.88
CA ILE A 185 6.45 -24.59 -7.96
C ILE A 185 6.96 -24.50 -6.51
N ALA A 186 7.88 -25.40 -6.13
CA ALA A 186 8.48 -25.39 -4.81
C ALA A 186 9.26 -24.09 -4.53
N ALA A 187 9.98 -23.58 -5.53
CA ALA A 187 10.72 -22.32 -5.43
C ALA A 187 9.81 -21.11 -5.21
N VAL A 188 8.67 -21.03 -5.92
CA VAL A 188 7.68 -19.97 -5.72
C VAL A 188 7.09 -20.05 -4.32
N ALA A 189 6.64 -21.24 -3.90
CA ALA A 189 6.04 -21.41 -2.56
C ALA A 189 7.03 -21.02 -1.45
N ALA A 190 8.30 -21.43 -1.59
CA ALA A 190 9.36 -21.05 -0.65
C ALA A 190 9.67 -19.54 -0.68
N ALA A 191 9.59 -18.89 -1.85
CA ALA A 191 9.76 -17.45 -1.97
C ALA A 191 8.60 -16.68 -1.33
N MET A 192 7.36 -17.13 -1.54
CA MET A 192 6.18 -16.58 -0.85
C MET A 192 6.30 -16.73 0.68
N GLY A 193 6.75 -17.89 1.16
CA GLY A 193 6.98 -18.14 2.58
C GLY A 193 8.06 -17.25 3.17
N GLU A 194 9.16 -17.02 2.45
CA GLU A 194 10.22 -16.07 2.85
C GLU A 194 9.70 -14.63 2.92
N MET A 195 8.73 -14.27 2.07
CA MET A 195 8.08 -12.95 2.07
C MET A 195 6.98 -12.82 3.14
N GLY A 196 6.73 -13.88 3.91
CA GLY A 196 5.72 -13.89 4.97
C GLY A 196 4.29 -13.94 4.47
N PHE A 197 4.05 -14.50 3.27
CA PHE A 197 2.68 -14.67 2.78
C PHE A 197 1.95 -15.72 3.62
N GLU A 198 0.66 -15.49 3.82
CA GLU A 198 -0.27 -16.42 4.47
C GLU A 198 -0.95 -17.30 3.42
N ASN A 199 -1.62 -18.37 3.87
CA ASN A 199 -2.47 -19.23 3.04
C ASN A 199 -1.81 -19.71 1.74
N ILE A 200 -0.52 -20.06 1.82
CA ILE A 200 0.22 -20.52 0.65
C ILE A 200 -0.30 -21.90 0.23
N ARG A 201 -0.78 -21.99 -1.01
CA ARG A 201 -1.34 -23.20 -1.62
C ARG A 201 -0.59 -23.49 -2.90
N SER A 202 -0.19 -24.74 -3.09
CA SER A 202 0.45 -25.21 -4.32
C SER A 202 -0.38 -26.33 -4.93
N ASP A 203 -0.70 -26.18 -6.21
CA ASP A 203 -1.35 -27.19 -7.02
C ASP A 203 -0.35 -27.64 -8.11
N VAL A 204 0.18 -28.83 -7.91
CA VAL A 204 1.18 -29.42 -8.81
C VAL A 204 0.56 -29.84 -10.14
N GLU A 205 -0.74 -30.17 -10.16
CA GLU A 205 -1.42 -30.60 -11.39
C GLU A 205 -1.65 -29.41 -12.33
N THR A 206 -2.04 -28.26 -11.77
CA THR A 206 -2.31 -27.05 -12.57
C THR A 206 -1.10 -26.11 -12.69
N GLY A 207 -0.02 -26.37 -11.94
CA GLY A 207 1.16 -25.51 -11.91
C GLY A 207 0.97 -24.21 -11.15
N MET A 208 -0.06 -24.11 -10.30
CA MET A 208 -0.47 -22.88 -9.65
C MET A 208 0.07 -22.80 -8.22
N VAL A 209 0.59 -21.63 -7.85
CA VAL A 209 0.95 -21.32 -6.46
C VAL A 209 0.29 -20.03 -6.05
N GLU A 210 -0.53 -20.09 -5.02
CA GLU A 210 -1.26 -18.93 -4.49
C GLU A 210 -0.81 -18.61 -3.08
N GLY A 211 -0.93 -17.34 -2.69
CA GLY A 211 -0.68 -16.89 -1.33
C GLY A 211 -1.28 -15.51 -1.09
N VAL A 212 -1.39 -15.12 0.17
CA VAL A 212 -1.97 -13.84 0.59
C VAL A 212 -0.89 -12.98 1.24
N ALA A 213 -0.63 -11.81 0.68
CA ALA A 213 0.23 -10.83 1.31
C ALA A 213 -0.60 -9.88 2.18
N GLU A 214 -0.06 -9.47 3.33
CA GLU A 214 -0.74 -8.53 4.23
C GLU A 214 0.14 -7.30 4.52
N THR A 215 -0.45 -6.11 4.41
CA THR A 215 0.23 -4.85 4.73
C THR A 215 0.43 -4.65 6.24
N PHE A 216 1.58 -4.09 6.62
CA PHE A 216 1.94 -3.96 8.04
C PHE A 216 0.96 -3.10 8.86
N TRP A 217 0.60 -1.91 8.37
CA TRP A 217 -0.14 -0.91 9.14
C TRP A 217 -1.65 -1.16 9.19
N PHE A 218 -2.25 -1.43 8.02
CA PHE A 218 -3.71 -1.53 7.90
C PHE A 218 -4.23 -2.95 7.82
N GLY A 219 -3.35 -3.95 7.63
CA GLY A 219 -3.80 -5.33 7.44
C GLY A 219 -4.52 -5.57 6.11
N PHE A 220 -4.34 -4.70 5.12
CA PHE A 220 -4.88 -4.94 3.78
C PHE A 220 -4.26 -6.17 3.17
N LYS A 221 -5.12 -7.00 2.57
CA LYS A 221 -4.76 -8.26 1.96
C LYS A 221 -4.72 -8.14 0.44
N ASP A 222 -3.70 -8.73 -0.15
CA ASP A 222 -3.51 -8.86 -1.59
C ASP A 222 -3.36 -10.34 -1.93
N ASP A 223 -4.19 -10.85 -2.84
CA ASP A 223 -4.07 -12.22 -3.32
C ASP A 223 -3.04 -12.28 -4.43
N VAL A 224 -2.10 -13.21 -4.32
CA VAL A 224 -0.99 -13.38 -5.26
C VAL A 224 -1.07 -14.79 -5.82
N VAL A 225 -0.88 -14.89 -7.13
CA VAL A 225 -0.84 -16.17 -7.83
C VAL A 225 0.33 -16.21 -8.79
N ALA A 226 1.01 -17.34 -8.84
CA ALA A 226 1.99 -17.68 -9.85
C ALA A 226 1.51 -18.89 -10.65
N ARG A 227 1.62 -18.82 -11.96
CA ARG A 227 1.35 -19.92 -12.89
C ARG A 227 2.67 -20.39 -13.49
N VAL A 228 3.09 -21.59 -13.15
CA VAL A 228 4.27 -22.26 -13.71
C VAL A 228 3.83 -22.95 -15.00
N GLY A 229 4.21 -22.39 -16.14
CA GLY A 229 3.99 -22.98 -17.46
C GLY A 229 5.17 -23.82 -17.92
N GLU A 230 5.20 -24.16 -19.22
CA GLU A 230 6.26 -24.99 -19.80
C GLU A 230 7.63 -24.30 -19.84
N ASN A 231 7.66 -22.98 -20.06
CA ASN A 231 8.89 -22.23 -20.30
C ASN A 231 9.11 -21.06 -19.34
N GLN A 232 8.07 -20.64 -18.62
CA GLN A 232 8.10 -19.46 -17.78
C GLN A 232 7.12 -19.55 -16.61
N ILE A 233 7.28 -18.64 -15.66
CA ILE A 233 6.40 -18.42 -14.52
C ILE A 233 5.79 -17.04 -14.68
N ASP A 234 4.46 -17.01 -14.77
CA ASP A 234 3.68 -15.78 -14.78
C ASP A 234 3.22 -15.46 -13.36
N PHE A 235 3.20 -14.18 -12.99
CA PHE A 235 2.74 -13.74 -11.67
C PHE A 235 1.59 -12.75 -11.82
N ARG A 236 0.65 -12.79 -10.88
CA ARG A 236 -0.38 -11.78 -10.70
C ARG A 236 -0.55 -11.47 -9.22
N SER A 237 -0.83 -10.22 -8.91
CA SER A 237 -1.12 -9.77 -7.56
C SER A 237 -2.23 -8.74 -7.57
N VAL A 238 -3.24 -8.96 -6.72
CA VAL A 238 -4.50 -8.18 -6.73
C VAL A 238 -4.95 -7.82 -5.33
N SER A 239 -5.08 -6.52 -5.06
CA SER A 239 -5.57 -6.03 -3.78
C SER A 239 -7.03 -6.36 -3.56
N ARG A 240 -7.39 -6.68 -2.32
CA ARG A 240 -8.80 -6.88 -1.94
C ARG A 240 -9.54 -5.56 -1.73
N VAL A 241 -8.86 -4.46 -1.46
CA VAL A 241 -9.50 -3.16 -1.20
C VAL A 241 -8.74 -2.02 -1.85
N GLY A 242 -9.44 -0.91 -2.09
CA GLY A 242 -8.85 0.31 -2.64
C GLY A 242 -8.71 0.27 -4.17
N ARG A 243 -8.65 1.45 -4.79
CA ARG A 243 -8.50 1.58 -6.25
C ARG A 243 -7.05 1.46 -6.70
N SER A 244 -6.14 1.99 -5.90
CA SER A 244 -4.70 2.00 -6.07
C SER A 244 -4.06 1.33 -4.85
N ASP A 245 -2.97 0.63 -5.08
CA ASP A 245 -2.14 -0.01 -4.08
C ASP A 245 -0.79 0.71 -3.86
N LEU A 246 -0.65 1.93 -4.41
CA LEU A 246 0.60 2.71 -4.40
C LEU A 246 1.79 2.01 -5.07
N GLY A 247 1.54 1.08 -6.00
CA GLY A 247 2.55 0.29 -6.70
C GLY A 247 3.00 -0.96 -5.94
N ALA A 248 2.36 -1.29 -4.81
CA ALA A 248 2.73 -2.42 -3.97
C ALA A 248 2.67 -3.75 -4.73
N ASN A 249 1.70 -3.97 -5.61
CA ASN A 249 1.55 -5.23 -6.36
C ASN A 249 2.62 -5.41 -7.43
N ALA A 250 2.99 -4.34 -8.13
CA ALA A 250 4.11 -4.38 -9.06
C ALA A 250 5.42 -4.69 -8.32
N GLU A 251 5.68 -4.03 -7.18
CA GLU A 251 6.88 -4.28 -6.40
C GLU A 251 6.91 -5.69 -5.78
N ARG A 252 5.78 -6.17 -5.26
CA ARG A 252 5.67 -7.52 -4.70
C ARG A 252 5.99 -8.58 -5.74
N ILE A 253 5.49 -8.41 -6.98
CA ILE A 253 5.84 -9.31 -8.09
C ILE A 253 7.33 -9.25 -8.40
N ARG A 254 7.97 -8.06 -8.43
CA ARG A 254 9.42 -7.94 -8.65
C ARG A 254 10.23 -8.72 -7.61
N VAL A 255 9.89 -8.56 -6.34
CA VAL A 255 10.57 -9.25 -5.24
C VAL A 255 10.33 -10.75 -5.30
N LEU A 256 9.09 -11.20 -5.50
CA LEU A 256 8.74 -12.61 -5.61
C LEU A 256 9.47 -13.27 -6.78
N ARG A 257 9.44 -12.61 -7.94
CA ARG A 257 10.16 -13.03 -9.15
C ARG A 257 11.66 -13.16 -8.90
N ALA A 258 12.31 -12.16 -8.29
CA ALA A 258 13.73 -12.21 -7.99
C ALA A 258 14.10 -13.34 -7.00
N LYS A 259 13.30 -13.52 -5.94
CA LYS A 259 13.50 -14.60 -4.96
C LYS A 259 13.29 -15.99 -5.56
N THR A 260 12.36 -16.11 -6.52
CA THR A 260 12.11 -17.35 -7.27
C THR A 260 13.27 -17.63 -8.22
N ALA A 261 13.71 -16.63 -9.01
CA ALA A 261 14.83 -16.73 -9.95
C ALA A 261 16.10 -17.25 -9.25
N ALA A 262 16.42 -16.68 -8.08
CA ALA A 262 17.58 -17.09 -7.29
C ALA A 262 17.52 -18.55 -6.82
N ARG A 263 16.31 -19.11 -6.62
CA ARG A 263 16.09 -20.50 -6.19
C ARG A 263 16.14 -21.49 -7.34
N ILE A 264 15.74 -21.07 -8.54
CA ILE A 264 15.80 -21.90 -9.75
C ILE A 264 17.13 -21.73 -10.52
N GLY A 265 18.14 -21.14 -9.88
CA GLY A 265 19.51 -21.08 -10.41
C GLY A 265 19.77 -19.99 -11.45
N GLN A 266 18.87 -19.02 -11.62
CA GLN A 266 19.07 -17.87 -12.50
C GLN A 266 19.64 -16.71 -11.69
N ARG A 267 20.92 -16.41 -11.89
CA ARG A 267 21.60 -15.22 -11.36
C ARG A 267 22.17 -14.40 -12.51
#